data_AF-A0A8J9SGQ4-F1
#
_entry.id   AF-A0A8J9SGQ4-F1
#
_cell.length_a   1.000
_cell.length_b   1.000
_cell.length_c   1.000
_cell.angle_alpha   90.00
_cell.angle_beta   90.00
_cell.angle_gamma   90.00
#
_symmetry.space_group_name_H-M   'P 1'
#
loop_
_entity.id
_entity.type
_entity.pdbx_description
1 polymer ?
#
loop_
_entity_poly.entity_id
_entity_poly.type
_entity_poly.pdbx_seq_one_letter_code
_entity_poly.pdbx_strand_id
1 'polypeptide(L)'
;MEATRSYLHITRTSALDFSQYWVNRASSAARNDREKGIALHYKDEDALTVRSEGLLTVLGVEPQALLEMVSREPGILLMSDNELALRLLALKAAVPRLNIQELVRRRPQVLRNKHGVRAVERAVRDLEALMPALPVQDRILDKDGTMWQSFSERLLYWESQSQNDELLNL
;
A
#
# COMPACT_ATOMS: atom_id res chain seq x y z
N MET A 1 -34.19 1.73 -13.54
CA MET A 1 -33.56 2.38 -12.37
C MET A 1 -32.06 2.13 -12.46
N GLU A 2 -31.38 2.97 -13.24
CA GLU A 2 -29.92 2.90 -13.40
C GLU A 2 -29.28 3.69 -12.26
N ALA A 3 -28.52 3.00 -11.41
CA ALA A 3 -27.68 3.62 -10.41
C ALA A 3 -26.47 4.24 -11.12
N THR A 4 -26.53 5.54 -11.38
CA THR A 4 -25.41 6.35 -11.84
C THR A 4 -24.30 6.28 -10.79
N ARG A 5 -23.29 5.46 -11.08
CA ARG A 5 -21.99 5.50 -10.40
C ARG A 5 -21.37 6.86 -10.71
N SER A 6 -21.40 7.78 -9.76
CA SER A 6 -20.58 8.99 -9.79
C SER A 6 -19.11 8.59 -9.73
N TYR A 7 -18.49 8.43 -10.90
CA TYR A 7 -17.05 8.37 -11.02
C TYR A 7 -16.50 9.73 -10.58
N LEU A 8 -15.77 9.73 -9.46
CA LEU A 8 -14.96 10.86 -9.04
C LEU A 8 -13.98 11.18 -10.17
N HIS A 9 -14.32 12.17 -11.00
CA HIS A 9 -13.42 12.76 -11.99
C HIS A 9 -12.36 13.53 -11.23
N ILE A 10 -11.32 12.83 -10.79
CA ILE A 10 -10.20 13.46 -10.12
C ILE A 10 -9.26 14.03 -11.17
N THR A 11 -9.48 15.31 -11.50
CA THR A 11 -8.48 16.16 -12.15
C THR A 11 -7.47 16.65 -11.10
N ARG A 12 -6.32 17.20 -11.53
CA ARG A 12 -5.30 17.86 -10.68
C ARG A 12 -5.93 18.88 -9.71
N THR A 13 -7.09 19.42 -10.06
CA THR A 13 -7.93 20.34 -9.28
C THR A 13 -8.67 19.71 -8.10
N SER A 14 -9.01 18.42 -8.17
CA SER A 14 -9.84 17.75 -7.14
C SER A 14 -9.06 17.27 -5.91
N ALA A 15 -7.74 17.05 -5.99
CA ALA A 15 -6.95 16.74 -4.80
C ALA A 15 -6.87 17.94 -3.84
N LEU A 16 -7.03 19.15 -4.38
CA LEU A 16 -6.93 20.44 -3.70
C LEU A 16 -8.21 20.78 -2.91
N ASP A 17 -9.39 20.46 -3.46
CA ASP A 17 -10.69 20.59 -2.76
C ASP A 17 -10.79 19.72 -1.49
N PHE A 18 -9.90 18.72 -1.35
CA PHE A 18 -9.88 17.75 -0.26
C PHE A 18 -8.59 17.77 0.57
N SER A 19 -7.77 18.83 0.48
CA SER A 19 -6.52 18.94 1.27
C SER A 19 -6.77 18.68 2.76
N GLN A 20 -7.78 19.33 3.34
CA GLN A 20 -8.19 19.14 4.73
C GLN A 20 -8.66 17.70 5.02
N TYR A 21 -9.32 17.04 4.07
CA TYR A 21 -9.75 15.65 4.19
C TYR A 21 -8.53 14.71 4.26
N TRP A 22 -7.55 14.90 3.38
CA TRP A 22 -6.34 14.07 3.37
C TRP A 22 -5.45 14.32 4.60
N VAL A 23 -5.32 15.58 5.04
CA VAL A 23 -4.65 15.93 6.30
C VAL A 23 -5.29 15.20 7.47
N ASN A 24 -6.63 15.24 7.59
CA ASN A 24 -7.35 14.58 8.69
C ASN A 24 -7.18 13.06 8.65
N ARG A 25 -7.27 12.45 7.46
CA ARG A 25 -7.08 11.00 7.27
C ARG A 25 -5.65 10.57 7.59
N ALA A 26 -4.65 11.30 7.10
CA ALA A 26 -3.24 11.04 7.39
C ALA A 26 -2.95 11.22 8.89
N SER A 27 -3.47 12.28 9.51
CA SER A 27 -3.32 12.54 10.94
C SER A 27 -3.95 11.44 11.79
N SER A 28 -5.10 10.92 11.38
CA SER A 28 -5.76 9.78 12.04
C SER A 28 -5.00 8.47 11.84
N ALA A 29 -4.29 8.31 10.71
CA ALA A 29 -3.47 7.15 10.41
C ALA A 29 -2.04 7.23 10.99
N ALA A 30 -1.70 8.34 11.65
CA ALA A 30 -0.40 8.56 12.26
C ALA A 30 -0.23 7.66 13.50
N ARG A 31 0.90 6.97 13.58
CA ARG A 31 1.24 6.04 14.67
C ARG A 31 1.90 6.70 15.86
N ASN A 32 2.38 7.92 15.70
CA ASN A 32 3.10 8.69 16.71
C ASN A 32 2.96 10.19 16.44
N ASP A 33 3.41 11.01 17.40
CA ASP A 33 3.25 12.46 17.30
C ASP A 33 4.10 13.09 16.20
N ARG A 34 5.21 12.46 15.82
CA ARG A 34 6.01 12.88 14.66
C ARG A 34 5.21 12.72 13.36
N GLU A 35 4.59 11.57 13.15
CA GLU A 35 3.72 11.31 12.00
C GLU A 35 2.50 12.26 11.99
N LYS A 36 1.92 12.59 13.15
CA LYS A 36 0.86 13.61 13.24
C LYS A 36 1.37 14.99 12.82
N GLY A 37 2.59 15.36 13.25
CA GLY A 37 3.24 16.60 12.83
C GLY A 37 3.43 16.68 11.30
N ILE A 38 3.88 15.58 10.68
CA ILE A 38 3.99 15.47 9.22
C ILE A 38 2.62 15.63 8.55
N ALA A 39 1.58 14.98 9.05
CA ALA A 39 0.22 15.11 8.51
C ALA A 39 -0.27 16.56 8.55
N LEU A 40 -0.01 17.27 9.65
CA LEU A 40 -0.41 18.67 9.83
C LEU A 40 0.37 19.63 8.91
N HIS A 41 1.58 19.27 8.48
CA HIS A 41 2.35 20.04 7.50
C HIS A 41 1.64 20.09 6.13
N TYR A 42 0.88 19.06 5.77
CA TYR A 42 0.09 19.03 4.52
C TYR A 42 -1.14 19.94 4.52
N LYS A 43 -1.36 20.73 5.57
CA LYS A 43 -2.31 21.86 5.50
C LYS A 43 -1.90 22.88 4.44
N ASP A 44 -0.62 22.92 4.09
CA ASP A 44 -0.10 23.62 2.93
C ASP A 44 -0.33 22.78 1.66
N GLU A 45 -1.08 23.34 0.72
CA GLU A 45 -1.45 22.72 -0.56
C GLU A 45 -0.22 22.37 -1.41
N ASP A 46 0.82 23.20 -1.35
CA ASP A 46 2.08 22.97 -2.06
C ASP A 46 2.80 21.74 -1.50
N ALA A 47 2.79 21.56 -0.17
CA ALA A 47 3.42 20.42 0.48
C ALA A 47 2.72 19.09 0.13
N LEU A 48 1.39 19.08 0.06
CA LEU A 48 0.63 17.91 -0.35
C LEU A 48 0.85 17.58 -1.83
N THR A 49 0.94 18.59 -2.68
CA THR A 49 1.23 18.44 -4.12
C THR A 49 2.61 17.81 -4.32
N VAL A 50 3.66 18.39 -3.72
CA VAL A 50 5.03 17.85 -3.78
C VAL A 50 5.07 16.41 -3.25
N ARG A 51 4.37 16.12 -2.15
CA ARG A 51 4.30 14.76 -1.60
C ARG A 51 3.67 13.79 -2.59
N SER A 52 2.57 14.17 -3.24
CA SER A 52 1.89 13.34 -4.22
C SER A 52 2.77 13.03 -5.44
N GLU A 53 3.54 14.01 -5.93
CA GLU A 53 4.46 13.83 -7.06
C GLU A 53 5.64 12.90 -6.72
N GLY A 54 6.18 13.01 -5.50
CA GLY A 54 7.19 12.07 -5.00
C GLY A 54 6.67 10.63 -4.91
N LEU A 55 5.44 10.46 -4.41
CA LEU A 55 4.77 9.16 -4.34
C LEU A 55 4.54 8.53 -5.72
N LEU A 56 4.06 9.31 -6.69
CA LEU A 56 3.87 8.83 -8.06
C LEU A 56 5.19 8.34 -8.67
N THR A 57 6.26 9.09 -8.43
CA THR A 57 7.60 8.76 -8.93
C THR A 57 8.13 7.47 -8.31
N VAL A 58 8.07 7.32 -6.98
CA VAL A 58 8.63 6.15 -6.28
C VAL A 58 7.78 4.89 -6.50
N LEU A 59 6.46 5.01 -6.48
CA LEU A 59 5.56 3.86 -6.65
C LEU A 59 5.44 3.46 -8.13
N GLY A 60 5.65 4.40 -9.06
CA GLY A 60 5.48 4.19 -10.49
C GLY A 60 4.04 3.81 -10.86
N VAL A 61 3.07 4.48 -10.23
CA VAL A 61 1.64 4.24 -10.43
C VAL A 61 0.94 5.46 -11.03
N GLU A 62 -0.18 5.22 -11.70
CA GLU A 62 -1.02 6.30 -12.22
C GLU A 62 -1.65 7.14 -11.10
N PRO A 63 -1.95 8.44 -11.33
CA PRO A 63 -2.57 9.32 -10.33
C PRO A 63 -3.83 8.73 -9.68
N GLN A 64 -4.72 8.13 -10.47
CA GLN A 64 -5.94 7.50 -9.95
C GLN A 64 -5.63 6.33 -9.01
N ALA A 65 -4.62 5.52 -9.34
CA ALA A 65 -4.20 4.40 -8.51
C ALA A 65 -3.61 4.88 -7.18
N LEU A 66 -2.83 5.98 -7.19
CA LEU A 66 -2.33 6.58 -5.96
C LEU A 66 -3.47 7.02 -5.03
N LEU A 67 -4.51 7.64 -5.59
CA LEU A 67 -5.67 8.08 -4.80
C LEU A 67 -6.43 6.91 -4.18
N GLU A 68 -6.65 5.82 -4.95
CA GLU A 68 -7.22 4.59 -4.42
C GLU A 68 -6.36 4.02 -3.28
N MET A 69 -5.04 4.01 -3.44
CA MET A 69 -4.12 3.51 -2.41
C MET A 69 -4.18 4.36 -1.13
N VAL A 70 -4.07 5.69 -1.27
CA VAL A 70 -4.11 6.62 -0.13
C VAL A 70 -5.48 6.59 0.55
N SER A 71 -6.58 6.37 -0.17
CA SER A 71 -7.90 6.21 0.42
C SER A 71 -7.98 5.01 1.38
N ARG A 72 -7.32 3.90 1.02
CA ARG A 72 -7.30 2.64 1.79
C ARG A 72 -6.25 2.63 2.91
N GLU A 73 -5.12 3.30 2.68
CA GLU A 73 -4.03 3.44 3.64
C GLU A 73 -3.48 4.87 3.58
N PRO A 74 -4.11 5.82 4.31
CA PRO A 74 -3.66 7.21 4.34
C PRO A 74 -2.25 7.39 4.90
N GLY A 75 -1.77 6.43 5.69
CA GLY A 75 -0.45 6.47 6.28
C GLY A 75 0.69 6.40 5.26
N ILE A 76 0.44 6.01 4.00
CA ILE A 76 1.44 6.09 2.93
C ILE A 76 1.92 7.53 2.71
N LEU A 77 1.05 8.53 2.90
CA LEU A 77 1.44 9.94 2.80
C LEU A 77 2.57 10.28 3.77
N LEU A 78 2.60 9.62 4.93
CA LEU A 78 3.52 9.89 6.03
C LEU A 78 4.89 9.20 5.88
N MET A 79 5.01 8.23 4.97
CA MET A 79 6.27 7.54 4.73
C MET A 79 7.21 8.44 3.94
N SER A 80 8.52 8.35 4.19
CA SER A 80 9.50 9.03 3.34
C SER A 80 9.71 8.29 2.01
N ASP A 81 10.18 8.99 0.98
CA ASP A 81 10.51 8.37 -0.31
C ASP A 81 11.58 7.28 -0.17
N ASN A 82 12.58 7.51 0.66
CA ASN A 82 13.60 6.52 0.97
C ASN A 82 13.02 5.28 1.65
N GLU A 83 12.10 5.46 2.62
CA GLU A 83 11.44 4.33 3.28
C GLU A 83 10.61 3.51 2.29
N LEU A 84 9.84 4.18 1.42
CA LEU A 84 9.05 3.52 0.38
C LEU A 84 9.93 2.75 -0.59
N ALA A 85 10.98 3.39 -1.12
CA ALA A 85 11.92 2.78 -2.05
C ALA A 85 12.59 1.53 -1.44
N LEU A 86 13.05 1.62 -0.19
CA LEU A 86 13.65 0.48 0.51
C LEU A 86 12.67 -0.68 0.68
N ARG A 87 11.41 -0.40 1.01
CA ARG A 87 10.39 -1.45 1.15
C ARG A 87 9.98 -2.08 -0.17
N LEU A 88 9.89 -1.29 -1.24
CA LEU A 88 9.64 -1.79 -2.59
C LEU A 88 10.79 -2.68 -3.07
N LEU A 89 12.03 -2.27 -2.83
CA LEU A 89 13.22 -3.08 -3.11
C LEU A 89 13.21 -4.38 -2.31
N ALA A 90 12.88 -4.33 -1.02
CA ALA A 90 12.77 -5.51 -0.19
C ALA A 90 11.67 -6.48 -0.67
N LEU A 91 10.51 -5.96 -1.07
CA LEU A 91 9.45 -6.76 -1.71
C LEU A 91 9.95 -7.40 -3.01
N LYS A 92 10.61 -6.64 -3.86
CA LYS A 92 11.13 -7.17 -5.13
C LYS A 92 12.21 -8.23 -4.92
N ALA A 93 13.05 -8.09 -3.89
CA ALA A 93 14.04 -9.09 -3.54
C ALA A 93 13.40 -10.39 -2.99
N ALA A 94 12.38 -10.25 -2.15
CA ALA A 94 11.69 -11.39 -1.53
C ALA A 94 10.84 -12.19 -2.54
N VAL A 95 10.17 -11.50 -3.46
CA VAL A 95 9.25 -12.11 -4.45
C VAL A 95 9.54 -11.55 -5.85
N PRO A 96 10.65 -11.96 -6.49
CA PRO A 96 11.20 -11.31 -7.68
C PRO A 96 10.33 -11.39 -8.92
N ARG A 97 9.44 -12.38 -9.01
CA ARG A 97 8.54 -12.55 -10.16
C ARG A 97 7.17 -11.91 -9.94
N LEU A 98 6.84 -11.57 -8.69
CA LEU A 98 5.56 -10.95 -8.38
C LEU A 98 5.49 -9.51 -8.94
N ASN A 99 4.33 -9.14 -9.48
CA ASN A 99 4.05 -7.76 -9.85
C ASN A 99 3.83 -6.91 -8.58
N ILE A 100 4.92 -6.31 -8.08
CA ILE A 100 4.93 -5.53 -6.83
C ILE A 100 4.03 -4.30 -6.92
N GLN A 101 3.98 -3.63 -8.07
CA GLN A 101 3.16 -2.43 -8.25
C GLN A 101 1.68 -2.76 -8.08
N GLU A 102 1.21 -3.83 -8.71
CA GLU A 102 -0.18 -4.27 -8.59
C GLU A 102 -0.48 -4.79 -7.17
N LEU A 103 0.46 -5.51 -6.53
CA LEU A 103 0.32 -5.93 -5.12
C LEU A 103 0.08 -4.71 -4.22
N VAL A 104 0.96 -3.72 -4.31
CA VAL A 104 0.93 -2.51 -3.49
C VAL A 104 -0.31 -1.67 -3.79
N ARG A 105 -0.73 -1.58 -5.06
CA ARG A 105 -1.97 -0.91 -5.44
C ARG A 105 -3.19 -1.52 -4.75
N ARG A 106 -3.27 -2.85 -4.71
CA ARG A 106 -4.39 -3.56 -4.10
C ARG A 106 -4.33 -3.57 -2.58
N ARG A 107 -3.13 -3.75 -2.01
CA ARG A 107 -2.87 -3.85 -0.57
C ARG A 107 -1.77 -2.88 -0.13
N PRO A 108 -2.07 -1.57 -0.09
CA PRO A 108 -1.11 -0.56 0.32
C PRO A 108 -0.63 -0.72 1.77
N GLN A 109 -1.39 -1.42 2.62
CA GLN A 109 -1.01 -1.70 4.01
C GLN A 109 0.30 -2.50 4.13
N VAL A 110 0.66 -3.30 3.10
CA VAL A 110 1.92 -4.07 3.07
C VAL A 110 3.13 -3.13 3.20
N LEU A 111 3.06 -1.93 2.63
CA LEU A 111 4.14 -0.94 2.75
C LEU A 111 4.19 -0.31 4.14
N ARG A 112 3.05 -0.16 4.83
CA ARG A 112 3.02 0.45 6.15
C ARG A 112 3.33 -0.56 7.26
N ASN A 113 2.97 -1.82 7.08
CA ASN A 113 3.24 -2.87 8.06
C ASN A 113 4.74 -3.16 8.15
N LYS A 114 5.32 -3.11 9.36
CA LYS A 114 6.74 -3.43 9.59
C LYS A 114 7.10 -4.85 9.09
N HIS A 115 6.14 -5.77 9.16
CA HIS A 115 6.30 -7.16 8.72
C HIS A 115 5.72 -7.46 7.35
N GLY A 116 5.19 -6.45 6.63
CA GLY A 116 4.48 -6.67 5.37
C GLY A 116 5.31 -7.45 4.35
N VAL A 117 6.60 -7.12 4.22
CA VAL A 117 7.53 -7.83 3.32
C VAL A 117 7.66 -9.30 3.69
N ARG A 118 7.92 -9.60 4.97
CA ARG A 118 8.07 -10.98 5.46
C ARG A 118 6.77 -11.76 5.34
N ALA A 119 5.63 -11.12 5.58
CA ALA A 119 4.32 -11.75 5.45
C ALA A 119 4.03 -12.13 3.99
N VAL A 120 4.35 -11.25 3.04
CA VAL A 120 4.27 -11.56 1.60
C VAL A 120 5.19 -12.71 1.23
N GLU A 121 6.47 -12.65 1.63
CA GLU A 121 7.45 -13.72 1.37
C GLU A 121 6.96 -15.09 1.87
N ARG A 122 6.50 -15.16 3.12
CA ARG A 122 5.98 -16.39 3.71
C ARG A 122 4.71 -16.87 3.01
N ALA A 123 3.77 -15.97 2.69
CA ALA A 123 2.55 -16.32 1.98
C ALA A 123 2.85 -16.91 0.59
N VAL A 124 3.82 -16.35 -0.14
CA VAL A 124 4.27 -16.90 -1.43
C VAL A 124 4.93 -18.26 -1.23
N ARG A 125 5.89 -18.36 -0.31
CA ARG A 125 6.63 -19.61 -0.04
C ARG A 125 5.70 -20.76 0.33
N ASP A 126 4.69 -20.48 1.15
CA ASP A 126 3.69 -21.47 1.52
C ASP A 126 2.87 -21.96 0.32
N LEU A 127 2.48 -21.05 -0.58
CA LEU A 127 1.74 -21.42 -1.78
C LEU A 127 2.60 -22.20 -2.77
N GLU A 128 3.86 -21.83 -2.93
CA GLU A 128 4.84 -22.59 -3.73
C GLU A 128 5.04 -24.00 -3.17
N ALA A 129 5.07 -24.15 -1.84
CA ALA A 129 5.16 -25.47 -1.20
C ALA A 129 3.89 -26.32 -1.41
N LEU A 130 2.70 -25.72 -1.40
CA LEU A 130 1.45 -26.42 -1.67
C LEU A 130 1.22 -26.73 -3.16
N MET A 131 1.81 -25.94 -4.05
CA MET A 131 1.58 -26.01 -5.50
C MET A 131 2.90 -25.96 -6.27
N PRO A 132 3.80 -26.95 -6.10
CA PRO A 132 5.18 -26.89 -6.61
C PRO A 132 5.27 -26.88 -8.14
N ALA A 133 4.22 -27.31 -8.85
CA ALA A 133 4.15 -27.32 -10.30
C ALA A 133 3.60 -26.01 -10.90
N LEU A 134 3.14 -25.05 -10.08
CA LEU A 134 2.56 -23.80 -10.54
C LEU A 134 3.56 -22.64 -10.41
N PRO A 135 3.64 -21.74 -11.41
CA PRO A 135 4.40 -20.50 -11.29
C PRO A 135 3.63 -19.51 -10.40
N VAL A 136 3.64 -19.74 -9.08
CA VAL A 136 2.81 -19.04 -8.10
C VAL A 136 2.99 -17.52 -8.19
N GLN A 137 4.23 -17.03 -8.14
CA GLN A 137 4.52 -15.59 -8.19
C GLN A 137 3.99 -14.89 -9.44
N ASP A 138 4.01 -15.58 -10.59
CA ASP A 138 3.53 -15.06 -11.86
C ASP A 138 1.99 -15.05 -11.95
N ARG A 139 1.31 -15.76 -11.04
CA ARG A 139 -0.15 -15.99 -11.11
C ARG A 139 -0.94 -15.48 -9.91
N ILE A 140 -0.29 -15.15 -8.78
CA ILE A 140 -0.96 -14.64 -7.57
C ILE A 140 -1.87 -13.43 -7.89
N LEU A 141 -1.47 -12.64 -8.88
CA LEU A 141 -2.25 -11.55 -9.43
C LEU A 141 -2.63 -11.95 -10.86
N ASP A 142 -3.94 -12.08 -11.11
CA ASP A 142 -4.42 -12.37 -12.46
C ASP A 142 -4.22 -11.16 -13.40
N LYS A 143 -4.45 -11.33 -14.70
CA LYS A 143 -4.35 -10.26 -15.72
C LYS A 143 -5.25 -9.06 -15.41
N ASP A 144 -6.38 -9.30 -14.76
CA ASP A 144 -7.32 -8.26 -14.29
C ASP A 144 -6.90 -7.64 -12.94
N GLY A 145 -5.76 -8.06 -12.40
CA GLY A 145 -5.25 -7.67 -11.08
C GLY A 145 -6.04 -8.29 -9.93
N THR A 146 -6.85 -9.33 -10.19
CA THR A 146 -7.56 -10.06 -9.13
C THR A 146 -6.56 -10.90 -8.35
N MET A 147 -6.49 -10.65 -7.04
CA MET A 147 -5.60 -11.36 -6.14
C MET A 147 -6.21 -12.73 -5.80
N TRP A 148 -5.41 -13.79 -5.89
CA TRP A 148 -5.83 -15.12 -5.47
C TRP A 148 -6.30 -15.11 -4.02
N GLN A 149 -7.46 -15.73 -3.79
CA GLN A 149 -8.06 -15.79 -2.45
C GLN A 149 -7.11 -16.46 -1.45
N SER A 150 -6.52 -17.60 -1.82
CA SER A 150 -5.58 -18.32 -0.95
C SER A 150 -4.32 -17.52 -0.61
N PHE A 151 -3.86 -16.63 -1.52
CA PHE A 151 -2.77 -15.70 -1.21
C PHE A 151 -3.24 -14.62 -0.24
N SER A 152 -4.41 -14.03 -0.47
CA SER A 152 -5.01 -13.03 0.42
C SER A 152 -5.17 -13.55 1.86
N GLU A 153 -5.66 -14.79 2.01
CA GLU A 153 -5.86 -15.44 3.31
C GLU A 153 -4.54 -15.70 4.03
N ARG A 154 -3.54 -16.24 3.31
CA ARG A 154 -2.21 -16.48 3.88
C ARG A 154 -1.48 -15.20 4.25
N LEU A 155 -1.61 -14.15 3.44
CA LEU A 155 -1.03 -12.85 3.75
C LEU A 155 -1.62 -12.31 5.06
N LEU A 156 -2.94 -12.31 5.21
CA LEU A 156 -3.61 -11.86 6.45
C LEU A 156 -3.19 -12.71 7.66
N TYR A 157 -3.08 -14.02 7.49
CA TYR A 157 -2.59 -14.91 8.54
C TYR A 157 -1.18 -14.51 8.99
N TRP A 158 -0.23 -14.37 8.06
CA TRP A 158 1.15 -14.02 8.40
C TRP A 158 1.33 -12.60 8.92
N GLU A 159 0.52 -11.65 8.45
CA GLU A 159 0.47 -10.30 9.02
C GLU A 159 0.05 -10.34 10.50
N SER A 160 -0.97 -11.15 10.83
CA SER A 160 -1.46 -11.31 12.21
C SER A 160 -0.45 -12.05 13.09
N GLN A 161 0.16 -13.13 12.58
CA GLN A 161 1.17 -13.87 13.33
C GLN A 161 2.42 -13.04 13.63
N SER A 162 2.90 -12.26 12.66
CA SER A 162 4.09 -11.42 12.87
C SER A 162 3.86 -10.32 13.90
N GLN A 163 2.62 -9.84 14.04
CA GLN A 163 2.25 -8.90 15.10
C GLN A 163 2.24 -9.58 16.47
N ASN A 164 1.71 -10.80 16.57
CA ASN A 164 1.71 -11.57 17.81
C ASN A 164 3.13 -11.92 18.27
N ASP A 165 4.00 -12.32 17.33
CA ASP A 165 5.41 -12.64 17.63
C ASP A 165 6.15 -11.44 18.23
N GLU A 166 5.85 -10.20 17.80
CA GLU A 166 6.45 -9.02 18.41
C GLU A 166 5.93 -8.73 19.81
N LEU A 167 4.63 -8.95 20.07
CA LEU A 167 4.05 -8.76 21.40
C LEU A 167 4.59 -9.74 22.44
N LEU A 168 4.99 -10.94 22.00
CA LEU A 168 5.53 -11.99 22.87
C LEU A 168 7.05 -11.88 23.09
N ASN A 169 7.75 -11.08 22.28
CA ASN A 169 9.20 -10.83 22.39
C ASN A 169 9.51 -9.47 23.06
N LEU A 170 8.52 -8.86 23.70
CA LEU A 170 8.60 -7.65 24.55
C LEU A 170 8.36 -8.04 26.01
#